data_AF-A0A2V2VKI3-F1
#
_entry.id   AF-A0A2V2VKI3-F1
#
_cell.length_a   1.000
_cell.length_b   1.000
_cell.length_c   1.000
_cell.angle_alpha   90.00
_cell.angle_beta   90.00
_cell.angle_gamma   90.00
#
_symmetry.space_group_name_H-M   'P 1'
#
loop_
_entity.id
_entity.type
_entity.pdbx_description
1 polymer ?
#
loop_
_entity_poly.entity_id
_entity_poly.type
_entity_poly.pdbx_seq_one_letter_code
_entity_poly.pdbx_strand_id
1 'polypeptide(L)'
;MDELAAEVANEPSESSPVLRRGLRMLRSTVKDSRLSTSALLPDRIRYASVKEREKAFSKHYGHFCAYYKSSCFGSVMLTRLAISTVGYFGENFYPAYVEDVDHSLRLRLLGFQERNVLCGKFVHRGSSSIRSSNEMELPDALWYRRVKSLMTNQPYAMMKWNRPRACSGRYKGPYDGMVPLDVWVKDEARIQRIRAHWHDEEQGVLEVECDRILLHPFTTKGRWTGASRKFCVFIILFYFLLQILKVSFFIYIYTNDI
;
A
#
# COMPACT_ATOMS: atom_id res chain seq x y z
N MET A 1 -19.40 8.70 13.47
CA MET A 1 -19.52 8.41 12.03
C MET A 1 -20.14 9.60 11.33
N ASP A 2 -21.31 10.05 11.78
CA ASP A 2 -22.00 11.23 11.22
C ASP A 2 -21.14 12.50 11.32
N GLU A 3 -20.41 12.69 12.42
CA GLU A 3 -19.44 13.79 12.56
C GLU A 3 -18.33 13.75 11.49
N LEU A 4 -17.78 12.56 11.20
CA LEU A 4 -16.76 12.40 10.14
C LEU A 4 -17.36 12.65 8.77
N ALA A 5 -18.60 12.20 8.53
CA ALA A 5 -19.30 12.43 7.29
C ALA A 5 -19.58 13.93 7.08
N ALA A 6 -20.04 14.63 8.12
CA ALA A 6 -20.24 16.07 8.09
C ALA A 6 -18.91 16.82 7.89
N GLU A 7 -17.83 16.38 8.53
CA GLU A 7 -16.51 16.96 8.34
C GLU A 7 -16.05 16.82 6.87
N VAL A 8 -16.03 15.60 6.33
CA VAL A 8 -15.61 15.34 4.94
C VAL A 8 -16.48 16.07 3.92
N ALA A 9 -17.78 16.20 4.19
CA ALA A 9 -18.71 16.95 3.33
C ALA A 9 -18.42 18.46 3.31
N ASN A 10 -17.88 19.01 4.40
CA ASN A 10 -17.54 20.43 4.53
C ASN A 10 -16.09 20.74 4.12
N GLU A 11 -15.31 19.73 3.74
CA GLU A 11 -13.93 19.95 3.32
C GLU A 11 -13.84 20.68 1.98
N PRO A 12 -12.82 21.53 1.80
CA PRO A 12 -12.63 22.27 0.56
C PRO A 12 -12.51 21.29 -0.63
N SER A 13 -13.35 21.48 -1.65
CA SER A 13 -13.24 20.74 -2.91
C SER A 13 -11.93 21.04 -3.62
N GLU A 14 -11.55 20.21 -4.61
CA GLU A 14 -10.39 20.48 -5.49
C GLU A 14 -10.49 21.86 -6.19
N SER A 15 -11.69 22.43 -6.28
CA SER A 15 -11.98 23.78 -6.80
C SER A 15 -11.84 24.90 -5.77
N SER A 16 -11.49 24.61 -4.51
CA SER A 16 -11.39 25.59 -3.44
C SER A 16 -10.09 26.44 -3.52
N PRO A 17 -10.17 27.78 -3.40
CA PRO A 17 -9.01 28.67 -3.48
C PRO A 17 -7.92 28.42 -2.42
N VAL A 18 -8.26 27.76 -1.31
CA VAL A 18 -7.38 27.53 -0.15
C VAL A 18 -6.28 26.48 -0.42
N LEU A 19 -6.45 25.63 -1.45
CA LEU A 19 -5.49 24.58 -1.83
C LEU A 19 -4.23 25.08 -2.57
N ARG A 20 -4.05 26.39 -2.72
CA ARG A 20 -2.88 27.02 -3.38
C ARG A 20 -1.52 26.75 -2.71
N ARG A 21 -1.45 25.99 -1.60
CA ARG A 21 -0.18 25.55 -0.98
C ARG A 21 0.51 24.37 -1.69
N GLY A 22 0.02 23.95 -2.86
CA GLY A 22 0.72 23.00 -3.73
C GLY A 22 0.56 21.52 -3.37
N LEU A 23 -0.27 21.20 -2.36
CA LEU A 23 -0.71 19.84 -2.06
C LEU A 23 -1.95 19.53 -2.90
N ARG A 24 -1.83 18.58 -3.83
CA ARG A 24 -2.99 18.06 -4.57
C ARG A 24 -3.79 17.15 -3.63
N MET A 25 -5.05 17.50 -3.42
CA MET A 25 -5.98 16.65 -2.67
C MET A 25 -6.25 15.37 -3.48
N LEU A 26 -6.29 14.22 -2.80
CA LEU A 26 -6.51 12.93 -3.45
C LEU A 26 -7.88 12.42 -3.05
N ARG A 27 -8.84 12.51 -3.97
CA ARG A 27 -10.19 11.95 -3.80
C ARG A 27 -10.55 11.12 -5.01
N SER A 28 -11.06 9.93 -4.76
CA SER A 28 -11.73 9.15 -5.79
C SER A 28 -12.93 9.95 -6.30
N THR A 29 -13.08 10.03 -7.62
CA THR A 29 -14.26 10.62 -8.25
C THR A 29 -14.99 9.52 -9.00
N VAL A 30 -16.29 9.68 -9.21
CA VAL A 30 -17.10 8.72 -9.99
C VAL A 30 -16.50 8.47 -11.39
N LYS A 31 -15.72 9.42 -11.92
CA LYS A 31 -15.09 9.34 -13.25
C LYS A 31 -13.71 8.67 -13.25
N ASP A 32 -13.02 8.57 -12.11
CA ASP A 32 -11.71 7.91 -12.03
C ASP A 32 -11.83 6.59 -11.27
N SER A 33 -12.12 5.51 -12.00
CA SER A 33 -12.21 4.16 -11.46
C SER A 33 -10.86 3.57 -11.03
N ARG A 34 -9.76 4.28 -11.26
CA ARG A 34 -8.42 3.80 -10.89
C ARG A 34 -8.02 4.23 -9.49
N LEU A 35 -8.46 5.41 -9.03
CA LEU A 35 -8.11 5.91 -7.71
C LEU A 35 -9.14 5.44 -6.69
N SER A 36 -8.71 4.69 -5.68
CA SER A 36 -9.52 4.38 -4.50
C SER A 36 -9.08 5.26 -3.34
N THR A 37 -10.05 5.89 -2.68
CA THR A 37 -9.87 6.64 -1.43
C THR A 37 -10.96 6.24 -0.45
N SER A 38 -10.71 6.37 0.85
CA SER A 38 -11.78 6.11 1.84
C SER A 38 -12.85 7.19 1.79
N ALA A 39 -14.07 6.84 2.20
CA ALA A 39 -15.22 7.73 2.17
C ALA A 39 -15.20 8.77 3.31
N LEU A 40 -14.67 8.39 4.48
CA LEU A 40 -14.81 9.15 5.72
C LEU A 40 -13.48 9.49 6.39
N LEU A 41 -12.33 9.32 5.73
CA LEU A 41 -11.06 9.86 6.25
C LEU A 41 -10.94 11.34 5.90
N PRO A 42 -10.99 12.23 6.89
CA PRO A 42 -10.88 13.66 6.65
C PRO A 42 -9.43 14.04 6.35
N ASP A 43 -9.24 15.09 5.58
CA ASP A 43 -7.95 15.60 5.10
C ASP A 43 -6.99 15.94 6.25
N ARG A 44 -7.52 16.46 7.37
CA ARG A 44 -6.68 16.71 8.56
C ARG A 44 -6.00 15.44 9.07
N ILE A 45 -6.64 14.27 8.94
CA ILE A 45 -6.06 12.98 9.34
C ILE A 45 -5.27 12.37 8.18
N ARG A 46 -5.79 12.46 6.95
CA ARG A 46 -5.14 11.93 5.74
C ARG A 46 -3.72 12.48 5.57
N TYR A 47 -3.53 13.76 5.83
CA TYR A 47 -2.27 14.48 5.67
C TYR A 47 -1.56 14.82 6.98
N ALA A 48 -2.08 14.35 8.12
CA ALA A 48 -1.44 14.52 9.42
C ALA A 48 -0.08 13.82 9.50
N SER A 49 0.72 14.26 10.46
CA SER A 49 1.97 13.57 10.80
C SER A 49 1.70 12.12 11.24
N VAL A 50 2.73 11.26 11.19
CA VAL A 50 2.64 9.86 11.67
C VAL A 50 2.09 9.82 13.11
N LYS A 51 2.64 10.66 14.00
CA LYS A 51 2.29 10.71 15.42
C LYS A 51 0.83 11.11 15.67
N GLU A 52 0.26 11.97 14.83
CA GLU A 52 -1.15 12.37 14.92
C GLU A 52 -2.06 11.28 14.37
N ARG A 53 -1.70 10.66 13.25
CA ARG A 53 -2.47 9.55 12.65
C ARG A 53 -2.56 8.34 13.58
N GLU A 54 -1.48 7.97 14.26
CA GLU A 54 -1.46 6.88 15.24
C GLU A 54 -2.41 7.10 16.41
N LYS A 55 -2.86 8.34 16.66
CA LYS A 55 -3.81 8.67 17.74
C LYS A 55 -5.24 8.80 17.25
N ALA A 56 -5.46 9.03 15.95
CA ALA A 56 -6.74 9.39 15.37
C ALA A 56 -7.87 8.43 15.76
N PHE A 57 -7.61 7.12 15.68
CA PHE A 57 -8.59 6.09 16.04
C PHE A 57 -8.15 5.19 17.19
N SER A 58 -7.22 5.66 18.04
CA SER A 58 -6.63 4.93 19.18
C SER A 58 -7.62 4.33 20.18
N LYS A 59 -8.83 4.88 20.26
CA LYS A 59 -9.91 4.41 21.15
C LYS A 59 -10.88 3.43 20.49
N HIS A 60 -10.68 3.10 19.23
CA HIS A 60 -11.60 2.28 18.44
C HIS A 60 -10.95 0.98 17.98
N TYR A 61 -11.72 -0.11 18.03
CA TYR A 61 -11.33 -1.35 17.38
C TYR A 61 -11.55 -1.26 15.88
N GLY A 62 -10.52 -1.63 15.11
CA GLY A 62 -10.58 -1.69 13.65
C GLY A 62 -11.15 -3.01 13.16
N HIS A 63 -10.64 -4.10 13.73
CA HIS A 63 -11.05 -5.45 13.36
C HIS A 63 -10.98 -6.43 14.52
N PHE A 64 -11.76 -7.49 14.38
CA PHE A 64 -11.80 -8.64 15.28
C PHE A 64 -11.46 -9.91 14.50
N CYS A 65 -10.40 -10.60 14.88
CA CYS A 65 -10.01 -11.88 14.27
C CYS A 65 -10.61 -13.03 15.06
N ALA A 66 -11.41 -13.90 14.42
CA ALA A 66 -12.02 -15.05 15.06
C ALA A 66 -11.10 -16.29 15.13
N TYR A 67 -9.81 -16.12 14.84
CA TYR A 67 -8.81 -17.18 14.82
C TYR A 67 -7.68 -16.93 15.81
N TYR A 68 -7.50 -17.86 16.75
CA TYR A 68 -6.61 -17.72 17.91
C TYR A 68 -5.11 -17.64 17.56
N LYS A 69 -4.67 -18.23 16.44
CA LYS A 69 -3.23 -18.43 16.18
C LYS A 69 -2.57 -17.38 15.29
N SER A 70 -3.30 -16.37 14.79
CA SER A 70 -2.71 -15.37 13.89
C SER A 70 -3.63 -14.18 13.62
N SER A 71 -3.02 -13.00 13.39
CA SER A 71 -3.62 -11.83 12.73
C SER A 71 -3.84 -12.12 11.23
N CYS A 72 -4.68 -13.10 10.92
CA CYS A 72 -4.98 -13.53 9.55
C CYS A 72 -6.48 -13.33 9.31
N PHE A 73 -6.82 -12.63 8.21
CA PHE A 73 -8.22 -12.32 7.90
C PHE A 73 -8.99 -13.53 7.31
N GLY A 74 -8.51 -14.75 7.52
CA GLY A 74 -9.26 -15.97 7.19
C GLY A 74 -10.61 -16.06 7.91
N SER A 75 -10.76 -15.38 9.05
CA SER A 75 -12.06 -15.09 9.67
C SER A 75 -11.97 -13.77 10.45
N VAL A 76 -12.54 -12.71 9.87
CA VAL A 76 -12.44 -11.35 10.39
C VAL A 76 -13.80 -10.66 10.39
N MET A 77 -14.04 -9.85 11.43
CA MET A 77 -15.10 -8.87 11.46
C MET A 77 -14.46 -7.48 11.42
N LEU A 78 -14.78 -6.69 10.39
CA LEU A 78 -14.32 -5.32 10.26
C LEU A 78 -15.40 -4.37 10.77
N THR A 79 -15.00 -3.34 11.51
CA THR A 79 -15.97 -2.30 11.90
C THR A 79 -16.31 -1.43 10.69
N ARG A 80 -17.54 -0.90 10.66
CA ARG A 80 -17.94 0.06 9.63
C ARG A 80 -17.03 1.29 9.63
N LEU A 81 -16.59 1.72 10.82
CA LEU A 81 -15.63 2.82 10.97
C LEU A 81 -14.31 2.49 10.27
N ALA A 82 -13.73 1.31 10.50
CA ALA A 82 -12.51 0.87 9.83
C ALA A 82 -12.64 0.90 8.31
N ILE A 83 -13.66 0.27 7.73
CA ILE A 83 -13.84 0.25 6.27
C ILE A 83 -14.01 1.67 5.73
N SER A 84 -14.76 2.52 6.44
CA SER A 84 -15.08 3.85 5.95
C SER A 84 -13.92 4.84 6.04
N THR A 85 -12.94 4.64 6.91
CA THR A 85 -11.79 5.55 7.08
C THR A 85 -10.46 4.98 6.55
N VAL A 86 -10.32 3.65 6.51
CA VAL A 86 -9.13 3.00 5.95
C VAL A 86 -9.30 2.71 4.46
N GLY A 87 -10.56 2.61 4.00
CA GLY A 87 -10.90 2.26 2.62
C GLY A 87 -10.81 0.76 2.37
N TYR A 88 -11.13 0.35 1.14
CA TYR A 88 -11.15 -1.06 0.76
C TYR A 88 -9.76 -1.72 0.74
N PHE A 89 -9.76 -3.04 0.60
CA PHE A 89 -8.56 -3.81 0.29
C PHE A 89 -7.93 -3.32 -1.02
N GLY A 90 -6.59 -3.31 -1.08
CA GLY A 90 -5.90 -2.88 -2.29
C GLY A 90 -6.02 -3.93 -3.38
N GLU A 91 -6.77 -3.65 -4.45
CA GLU A 91 -7.04 -4.61 -5.54
C GLU A 91 -5.79 -5.01 -6.34
N ASN A 92 -4.69 -4.27 -6.18
CA ASN A 92 -3.40 -4.66 -6.75
C ASN A 92 -2.78 -5.87 -6.03
N PHE A 93 -3.25 -6.25 -4.84
CA PHE A 93 -2.95 -7.57 -4.27
C PHE A 93 -3.83 -8.61 -4.93
N TYR A 94 -3.37 -9.11 -6.07
CA TYR A 94 -4.12 -9.97 -6.98
C TYR A 94 -3.28 -11.20 -7.34
N PRO A 95 -3.87 -12.40 -7.42
CA PRO A 95 -5.30 -12.71 -7.24
C PRO A 95 -5.76 -12.89 -5.79
N ALA A 96 -4.84 -13.10 -4.85
CA ALA A 96 -5.11 -13.17 -3.41
C ALA A 96 -3.80 -13.02 -2.62
N TYR A 97 -3.93 -12.92 -1.29
CA TYR A 97 -2.87 -12.81 -0.29
C TYR A 97 -2.17 -11.45 -0.21
N VAL A 98 -1.90 -11.02 1.03
CA VAL A 98 -1.26 -9.75 1.43
C VAL A 98 -2.23 -8.55 1.47
N GLU A 99 -3.42 -8.64 0.86
CA GLU A 99 -4.46 -7.60 0.98
C GLU A 99 -4.91 -7.38 2.43
N ASP A 100 -5.02 -8.46 3.19
CA ASP A 100 -5.38 -8.45 4.61
C ASP A 100 -4.29 -7.81 5.47
N VAL A 101 -3.04 -8.17 5.19
CA VAL A 101 -1.88 -7.59 5.84
C VAL A 101 -1.76 -6.10 5.52
N ASP A 102 -1.94 -5.71 4.26
CA ASP A 102 -1.97 -4.31 3.82
C ASP A 102 -3.04 -3.51 4.56
N HIS A 103 -4.26 -4.04 4.64
CA HIS A 103 -5.35 -3.39 5.35
C HIS A 103 -5.07 -3.28 6.85
N SER A 104 -4.55 -4.34 7.48
CA SER A 104 -4.18 -4.35 8.89
C SER A 104 -3.07 -3.34 9.22
N LEU A 105 -2.08 -3.18 8.33
CA LEU A 105 -1.06 -2.15 8.50
C LEU A 105 -1.64 -0.73 8.43
N ARG A 106 -2.53 -0.46 7.47
CA ARG A 106 -3.19 0.84 7.37
C ARG A 106 -4.06 1.13 8.60
N LEU A 107 -4.74 0.13 9.15
CA LEU A 107 -5.49 0.26 10.42
C LEU A 107 -4.57 0.66 11.57
N ARG A 108 -3.45 -0.05 11.77
CA ARG A 108 -2.49 0.24 12.83
C ARG A 108 -1.89 1.64 12.70
N LEU A 109 -1.56 2.06 11.48
CA LEU A 109 -1.03 3.40 11.18
C LEU A 109 -2.05 4.53 11.41
N LEU A 110 -3.34 4.22 11.45
CA LEU A 110 -4.43 5.12 11.84
C LEU A 110 -4.79 5.00 13.33
N GLY A 111 -4.07 4.18 14.09
CA GLY A 111 -4.25 3.99 15.52
C GLY A 111 -5.31 2.98 15.92
N PHE A 112 -5.96 2.28 14.99
CA PHE A 112 -6.99 1.30 15.37
C PHE A 112 -6.43 0.16 16.22
N GLN A 113 -7.22 -0.28 17.18
CA GLN A 113 -6.94 -1.47 17.98
C GLN A 113 -7.36 -2.74 17.23
N GLU A 114 -6.57 -3.81 17.39
CA GLU A 114 -6.88 -5.16 16.91
C GLU A 114 -7.30 -6.03 18.10
N ARG A 115 -8.29 -6.91 17.90
CA ARG A 115 -8.69 -7.87 18.94
C ARG A 115 -8.86 -9.27 18.36
N ASN A 116 -8.20 -10.25 18.98
CA ASN A 116 -8.53 -11.65 18.75
C ASN A 116 -9.75 -12.02 19.61
N VAL A 117 -10.79 -12.55 18.98
CA VAL A 117 -11.99 -13.03 19.65
C VAL A 117 -12.11 -14.52 19.46
N LEU A 118 -12.28 -15.25 20.55
CA LEU A 118 -12.65 -16.67 20.50
C LEU A 118 -14.16 -16.76 20.30
N CYS A 119 -14.62 -16.45 19.09
CA CYS A 119 -16.03 -16.55 18.74
C CYS A 119 -16.26 -17.77 17.85
N GLY A 120 -16.95 -18.78 18.38
CA GLY A 120 -17.34 -19.98 17.65
C GLY A 120 -16.23 -21.03 17.48
N LYS A 121 -16.49 -22.03 16.63
CA LYS A 121 -15.59 -23.15 16.29
C LYS A 121 -14.91 -22.93 14.92
N PHE A 122 -14.41 -21.74 14.66
CA PHE A 122 -13.74 -21.46 13.38
C PHE A 122 -12.43 -22.23 13.26
N VAL A 123 -12.37 -23.16 12.31
CA VAL A 123 -11.17 -23.93 11.97
C VAL A 123 -10.63 -23.42 10.66
N HIS A 124 -9.55 -22.65 10.70
CA HIS A 124 -8.81 -22.26 9.51
C HIS A 124 -7.82 -23.36 9.12
N ARG A 125 -8.02 -23.99 7.95
CA ARG A 125 -7.07 -24.92 7.34
C ARG A 125 -6.12 -24.14 6.43
N GLY A 126 -5.03 -23.64 7.02
CA GLY A 126 -4.07 -22.80 6.30
C GLY A 126 -3.54 -23.45 5.01
N SER A 127 -3.54 -22.68 3.93
CA SER A 127 -2.98 -23.05 2.63
C SER A 127 -3.56 -24.32 1.98
N SER A 128 -4.70 -24.86 2.43
CA SER A 128 -5.28 -26.07 1.84
C SER A 128 -5.61 -25.88 0.35
N SER A 129 -6.24 -24.77 -0.01
CA SER A 129 -6.61 -24.46 -1.39
C SER A 129 -5.38 -24.31 -2.29
N ILE A 130 -4.30 -23.69 -1.79
CA ILE A 130 -3.02 -23.60 -2.52
C ILE A 130 -2.40 -24.99 -2.72
N ARG A 131 -2.38 -25.82 -1.67
CA ARG A 131 -1.76 -27.15 -1.71
C ARG A 131 -2.50 -28.06 -2.70
N SER A 132 -3.83 -28.08 -2.64
CA SER A 132 -4.67 -28.90 -3.49
C SER A 132 -4.87 -28.34 -4.90
N SER A 133 -4.47 -27.09 -5.17
CA SER A 133 -4.66 -26.47 -6.49
C SER A 133 -4.00 -27.24 -7.63
N ASN A 134 -2.88 -27.91 -7.38
CA ASN A 134 -2.18 -28.72 -8.39
C ASN A 134 -2.92 -30.04 -8.72
N GLU A 135 -3.87 -30.45 -7.88
CA GLU A 135 -4.59 -31.74 -7.99
C GLU A 135 -6.03 -31.56 -8.49
N MET A 136 -6.44 -30.33 -8.79
CA MET A 136 -7.80 -29.96 -9.19
C MET A 136 -7.82 -29.39 -10.61
N GLU A 137 -8.70 -29.91 -11.47
CA GLU A 137 -8.91 -29.44 -12.86
C GLU A 137 -9.88 -28.25 -12.96
N LEU A 138 -10.43 -27.78 -11.85
CA LEU A 138 -11.43 -26.71 -11.84
C LEU A 138 -10.82 -25.37 -12.27
N PRO A 139 -11.57 -24.48 -12.97
CA PRO A 139 -11.13 -23.13 -13.28
C PRO A 139 -10.64 -22.33 -12.05
N ASP A 140 -11.22 -22.61 -10.87
CA ASP A 140 -10.82 -21.99 -9.59
C ASP A 140 -9.43 -22.47 -9.11
N ALA A 141 -9.01 -23.67 -9.49
CA ALA A 141 -7.68 -24.18 -9.16
C ALA A 141 -6.59 -23.36 -9.87
N LEU A 142 -6.86 -22.88 -11.09
CA LEU A 142 -5.97 -21.97 -11.81
C LEU A 142 -5.73 -20.67 -11.02
N TRP A 143 -6.74 -20.17 -10.30
CA TRP A 143 -6.61 -18.99 -9.44
C TRP A 143 -5.57 -19.18 -8.33
N TYR A 144 -5.62 -20.33 -7.66
CA TYR A 144 -4.69 -20.67 -6.57
C TYR A 144 -3.30 -21.05 -7.08
N ARG A 145 -3.19 -21.66 -8.27
CA ARG A 145 -1.90 -21.90 -8.94
C ARG A 145 -1.19 -20.58 -9.26
N ARG A 146 -1.93 -19.56 -9.74
CA ARG A 146 -1.40 -18.20 -9.99
C ARG A 146 -0.80 -17.58 -8.73
N VAL A 147 -1.47 -17.70 -7.58
CA VAL A 147 -0.93 -17.25 -6.28
C VAL A 147 0.41 -17.95 -5.96
N LYS A 148 0.43 -19.28 -6.08
CA LYS A 148 1.55 -20.13 -5.62
C LYS A 148 2.80 -19.95 -6.46
N SER A 149 2.64 -19.92 -7.79
CA SER A 149 3.74 -19.93 -8.76
C SER A 149 4.46 -18.58 -8.81
N LEU A 150 3.69 -17.49 -8.87
CA LEU A 150 4.23 -16.23 -9.32
C LEU A 150 4.83 -15.36 -8.20
N MET A 151 4.57 -15.70 -6.92
CA MET A 151 4.85 -14.79 -5.80
C MET A 151 4.42 -13.35 -6.12
N THR A 152 3.33 -13.18 -6.92
CA THR A 152 3.01 -11.95 -7.68
C THR A 152 2.98 -10.71 -6.80
N ASN A 153 2.55 -10.91 -5.57
CA ASN A 153 2.33 -9.85 -4.61
C ASN A 153 3.60 -9.44 -3.87
N GLN A 154 4.70 -10.21 -3.93
CA GLN A 154 5.96 -9.82 -3.30
C GLN A 154 6.59 -8.57 -3.93
N PRO A 155 6.75 -8.44 -5.27
CA PRO A 155 7.25 -7.21 -5.88
C PRO A 155 6.37 -6.00 -5.53
N TYR A 156 5.04 -6.18 -5.55
CA TYR A 156 4.11 -5.11 -5.21
C TYR A 156 4.15 -4.75 -3.71
N ALA A 157 4.24 -5.74 -2.82
CA ALA A 157 4.42 -5.52 -1.38
C ALA A 157 5.75 -4.83 -1.08
N MET A 158 6.83 -5.23 -1.76
CA MET A 158 8.13 -4.59 -1.66
C MET A 158 8.05 -3.14 -2.14
N MET A 159 7.39 -2.88 -3.26
CA MET A 159 7.20 -1.51 -3.74
C MET A 159 6.37 -0.65 -2.76
N LYS A 160 5.26 -1.19 -2.26
CA LYS A 160 4.32 -0.44 -1.42
C LYS A 160 4.81 -0.28 0.02
N TRP A 161 5.44 -1.28 0.60
CA TRP A 161 5.79 -1.32 2.02
C TRP A 161 7.28 -1.47 2.30
N ASN A 162 8.12 -1.50 1.25
CA ASN A 162 9.56 -1.77 1.32
C ASN A 162 9.89 -3.11 2.01
N ARG A 163 8.95 -4.08 1.96
CA ARG A 163 9.09 -5.40 2.58
C ARG A 163 8.29 -6.48 1.85
N PRO A 164 8.78 -7.73 1.82
CA PRO A 164 8.05 -8.86 1.25
C PRO A 164 7.02 -9.45 2.26
N ARG A 165 7.16 -9.15 3.56
CA ARG A 165 6.23 -9.55 4.63
C ARG A 165 6.10 -8.44 5.66
N ALA A 166 4.88 -8.16 6.09
CA ALA A 166 4.54 -6.95 6.85
C ALA A 166 4.42 -7.17 8.37
N CYS A 167 5.22 -8.08 8.94
CA CYS A 167 5.02 -8.57 10.30
C CYS A 167 5.98 -8.01 11.38
N SER A 168 6.82 -7.02 11.11
CA SER A 168 7.65 -6.39 12.17
C SER A 168 8.28 -5.06 11.73
N GLY A 169 8.51 -4.14 12.67
CA GLY A 169 9.21 -2.86 12.46
C GLY A 169 8.31 -1.60 12.53
N ARG A 170 8.92 -0.41 12.62
CA ARG A 170 8.21 0.87 12.51
C ARG A 170 7.82 1.12 11.06
N TYR A 171 6.55 1.40 10.79
CA TYR A 171 6.02 1.59 9.44
C TYR A 171 6.04 3.08 9.06
N LYS A 172 6.65 3.44 7.92
CA LYS A 172 6.67 4.83 7.43
C LYS A 172 5.36 5.22 6.71
N GLY A 173 4.58 4.24 6.25
CA GLY A 173 3.40 4.41 5.39
C GLY A 173 3.63 3.79 4.00
N PRO A 174 2.58 3.68 3.16
CA PRO A 174 2.70 3.15 1.82
C PRO A 174 3.57 4.07 0.96
N TYR A 175 4.43 3.47 0.14
CA TYR A 175 5.39 4.13 -0.74
C TYR A 175 6.24 5.17 -0.01
N ASP A 176 6.76 4.80 1.17
CA ASP A 176 7.54 5.70 2.05
C ASP A 176 6.82 7.03 2.37
N GLY A 177 5.48 6.97 2.50
CA GLY A 177 4.64 8.12 2.81
C GLY A 177 4.35 9.03 1.61
N MET A 178 4.69 8.63 0.39
CA MET A 178 4.35 9.39 -0.82
C MET A 178 2.85 9.46 -1.09
N VAL A 179 2.10 8.50 -0.56
CA VAL A 179 0.66 8.35 -0.76
C VAL A 179 -0.01 8.21 0.61
N PRO A 180 -1.22 8.79 0.84
CA PRO A 180 -1.93 8.61 2.10
C PRO A 180 -2.32 7.15 2.36
N LEU A 181 -2.63 6.83 3.62
CA LEU A 181 -2.90 5.45 4.04
C LEU A 181 -4.10 4.85 3.32
N ASP A 182 -5.15 5.63 3.12
CA ASP A 182 -6.42 5.16 2.55
C ASP A 182 -6.42 5.09 1.02
N VAL A 183 -5.29 5.40 0.39
CA VAL A 183 -5.19 5.57 -1.05
C VAL A 183 -4.46 4.40 -1.70
N TRP A 184 -5.04 3.89 -2.78
CA TRP A 184 -4.35 3.04 -3.73
C TRP A 184 -4.84 3.32 -5.15
N VAL A 185 -3.97 3.07 -6.12
CA VAL A 185 -4.25 3.30 -7.55
C VAL A 185 -4.24 1.96 -8.25
N LYS A 186 -5.34 1.60 -8.90
CA LYS A 186 -5.51 0.35 -9.62
C LYS A 186 -4.51 0.26 -10.78
N ASP A 187 -3.68 -0.77 -10.75
CA ASP A 187 -2.77 -1.13 -11.82
C ASP A 187 -3.43 -2.23 -12.68
N GLU A 188 -4.35 -1.80 -13.53
CA GLU A 188 -5.08 -2.71 -14.42
C GLU A 188 -4.13 -3.45 -15.35
N ALA A 189 -3.06 -2.81 -15.84
CA ALA A 189 -2.07 -3.44 -16.70
C ALA A 189 -1.37 -4.61 -16.00
N ARG A 190 -0.99 -4.45 -14.73
CA ARG A 190 -0.45 -5.55 -13.90
C ARG A 190 -1.48 -6.67 -13.74
N ILE A 191 -2.73 -6.35 -13.42
CA ILE A 191 -3.79 -7.36 -13.26
C ILE A 191 -3.99 -8.14 -14.56
N GLN A 192 -4.01 -7.47 -15.71
CA GLN A 192 -4.15 -8.12 -17.02
C GLN A 192 -2.94 -8.99 -17.37
N ARG A 193 -1.71 -8.56 -17.06
CA ARG A 193 -0.50 -9.41 -17.21
C ARG A 193 -0.62 -10.70 -16.40
N ILE A 194 -1.04 -10.60 -15.13
CA ILE A 194 -1.23 -11.77 -14.25
C ILE A 194 -2.33 -12.70 -14.77
N ARG A 195 -3.39 -12.16 -15.40
CA ARG A 195 -4.44 -12.95 -16.03
C ARG A 195 -3.96 -13.68 -17.28
N ALA A 196 -3.17 -13.01 -18.12
CA ALA A 196 -2.69 -13.54 -19.39
C ALA A 196 -1.60 -14.62 -19.22
N HIS A 197 -0.77 -14.51 -18.18
CA HIS A 197 0.46 -15.30 -18.05
C HIS A 197 0.30 -16.83 -17.96
N TRP A 198 -0.91 -17.35 -17.73
CA TRP A 198 -1.14 -18.79 -17.58
C TRP A 198 -2.14 -19.36 -18.59
N HIS A 199 -2.25 -18.72 -19.77
CA HIS A 199 -2.82 -19.39 -20.95
C HIS A 199 -1.80 -20.30 -21.65
N ASP A 200 -0.50 -20.09 -21.45
CA ASP A 200 0.60 -20.94 -21.94
C ASP A 200 1.46 -21.41 -20.75
N GLU A 201 1.30 -22.66 -20.33
CA GLU A 201 1.88 -23.23 -19.09
C GLU A 201 3.43 -23.37 -19.09
N GLU A 202 4.12 -23.02 -20.19
CA GLU A 202 5.53 -23.34 -20.39
C GLU A 202 6.53 -22.21 -20.08
N GLN A 203 6.08 -20.96 -19.96
CA GLN A 203 7.01 -19.85 -19.76
C GLN A 203 7.12 -19.47 -18.28
N GLY A 204 8.33 -19.63 -17.73
CA GLY A 204 8.68 -19.30 -16.35
C GLY A 204 8.26 -17.87 -15.94
N VAL A 205 8.22 -17.64 -14.63
CA VAL A 205 7.74 -16.42 -13.99
C VAL A 205 8.53 -15.20 -14.50
N LEU A 206 7.96 -14.40 -15.41
CA LEU A 206 8.47 -13.04 -15.64
C LEU A 206 8.23 -12.23 -14.38
N GLU A 207 9.24 -11.45 -14.00
CA GLU A 207 9.12 -10.47 -12.93
C GLU A 207 8.00 -9.49 -13.31
N VAL A 208 6.85 -9.59 -12.63
CA VAL A 208 5.71 -8.71 -12.91
C VAL A 208 6.07 -7.31 -12.41
N GLU A 209 6.64 -6.52 -13.31
CA GLU A 209 7.08 -5.17 -13.02
C GLU A 209 5.90 -4.31 -12.56
N CYS A 210 6.13 -3.52 -11.51
CA CYS A 210 5.14 -2.62 -10.93
C CYS A 210 5.44 -1.19 -11.41
N ASP A 211 4.44 -0.55 -12.02
CA ASP A 211 4.64 0.79 -12.58
C ASP A 211 4.45 1.87 -11.52
N ARG A 212 5.57 2.42 -11.01
CA ARG A 212 5.55 3.56 -10.07
C ARG A 212 5.08 4.85 -10.74
N ILE A 213 5.09 4.95 -12.07
CA ILE A 213 4.65 6.16 -12.78
C ILE A 213 3.16 6.41 -12.54
N LEU A 214 2.38 5.34 -12.34
CA LEU A 214 0.97 5.43 -11.97
C LEU A 214 0.74 6.24 -10.68
N LEU A 215 1.73 6.32 -9.78
CA LEU A 215 1.63 7.05 -8.53
C LEU A 215 1.96 8.54 -8.70
N HIS A 216 2.72 8.94 -9.73
CA HIS A 216 3.17 10.33 -9.91
C HIS A 216 2.04 11.39 -9.86
N PRO A 217 0.85 11.15 -10.42
CA PRO A 217 -0.25 12.11 -10.32
C PRO A 217 -0.80 12.27 -8.89
N PHE A 218 -0.49 11.33 -8.00
CA PHE A 218 -1.09 11.17 -6.68
C PHE A 218 -0.07 11.27 -5.53
N THR A 219 1.14 11.77 -5.80
CA THR A 219 2.15 11.94 -4.75
C THR A 219 1.92 13.22 -3.97
N THR A 220 1.99 13.13 -2.63
CA THR A 220 1.85 14.28 -1.72
C THR A 220 3.09 15.17 -1.67
N LYS A 221 4.24 14.68 -2.13
CA LYS A 221 5.43 15.50 -2.36
C LYS A 221 5.23 16.26 -3.67
N GLY A 222 5.17 17.60 -3.60
CA GLY A 222 5.07 18.47 -4.76
C GLY A 222 6.11 18.11 -5.83
N ARG A 223 5.79 18.41 -7.10
CA ARG A 223 6.68 18.26 -8.26
C ARG A 223 8.12 18.46 -7.82
N TRP A 224 8.99 17.49 -8.11
CA TRP A 224 10.43 17.63 -7.99
C TRP A 224 10.85 19.00 -8.54
N THR A 225 11.03 19.98 -7.67
CA THR A 225 11.57 21.27 -8.07
C THR A 225 13.01 20.98 -8.47
N GLY A 226 13.46 21.57 -9.58
CA GLY A 226 14.66 21.20 -10.34
C GLY A 226 16.01 21.32 -9.61
N ALA A 227 16.05 21.29 -8.28
CA ALA A 227 17.26 21.21 -7.48
C ALA A 227 17.92 19.81 -7.55
N SER A 228 17.15 18.73 -7.64
CA SER A 228 17.70 17.36 -7.70
C SER A 228 18.35 17.02 -9.04
N ARG A 229 17.86 17.59 -10.16
CA ARG A 229 18.53 17.48 -11.46
C ARG A 229 19.90 18.17 -11.44
N LYS A 230 20.03 19.32 -10.78
CA LYS A 230 21.32 20.00 -10.61
C LYS A 230 22.26 19.18 -9.74
N PHE A 231 21.76 18.55 -8.66
CA PHE A 231 22.59 17.72 -7.79
C PHE A 231 23.09 16.43 -8.47
N CYS A 232 22.24 15.74 -9.25
CA CYS A 232 22.68 14.58 -10.04
C CYS A 232 23.66 14.96 -11.15
N VAL A 233 23.44 16.08 -11.85
CA VAL A 233 24.38 16.57 -12.88
C VAL A 233 25.72 16.99 -12.24
N PHE A 234 25.69 17.59 -11.05
CA PHE A 234 26.91 17.96 -10.31
C PHE A 234 27.70 16.73 -9.85
N ILE A 235 27.02 15.69 -9.35
CA ILE A 235 27.67 14.43 -8.95
C ILE A 235 28.29 13.73 -10.16
N ILE A 236 27.59 13.67 -11.30
CA ILE A 236 28.12 13.04 -12.52
C ILE A 236 29.32 13.81 -13.08
N LEU A 237 29.25 15.15 -13.14
CA LEU A 237 30.37 16.01 -13.57
C LEU A 237 31.55 15.93 -12.60
N PHE A 238 31.31 15.90 -11.29
CA PHE A 238 32.36 15.77 -10.28
C PHE A 238 33.05 14.40 -10.34
N TYR A 239 32.29 13.32 -10.59
CA TYR A 239 32.83 11.98 -10.78
C TYR A 239 33.66 11.89 -12.07
N PHE A 240 33.23 12.52 -13.16
CA PHE A 240 34.01 12.62 -14.40
C PHE A 240 35.30 13.44 -14.21
N LEU A 241 35.24 14.55 -13.47
CA LEU A 241 36.41 15.38 -13.18
C LEU A 241 37.43 14.62 -12.30
N LEU A 242 36.96 13.83 -11.33
CA LEU A 242 37.79 12.97 -10.47
C LEU A 242 38.46 11.82 -11.25
N GLN A 243 37.75 11.22 -12.22
CA GLN A 243 38.31 10.20 -13.10
C GLN A 243 39.41 10.75 -14.01
N ILE A 244 39.25 11.98 -14.51
CA ILE A 244 40.28 12.67 -15.32
C ILE A 244 41.52 13.00 -14.47
N LEU A 245 41.34 13.34 -13.19
CA LEU A 245 42.43 13.74 -12.29
C LEU A 245 43.11 12.56 -11.55
N LYS A 246 42.64 11.31 -11.71
CA LYS A 246 43.15 10.10 -11.02
C LYS A 246 43.30 10.26 -9.49
N VAL A 247 42.42 11.01 -8.85
CA VAL A 247 42.43 11.17 -7.40
C VAL A 247 41.38 10.26 -6.78
N SER A 248 41.81 9.27 -6.00
CA SER A 248 40.93 8.39 -5.22
C SER A 248 40.72 8.95 -3.81
N PHE A 249 39.48 9.23 -3.43
CA PHE A 249 39.11 9.48 -2.03
C PHE A 249 38.02 8.51 -1.57
N PHE A 250 38.23 7.92 -0.39
CA PHE A 250 37.20 7.19 0.35
C PHE A 250 36.27 8.20 1.02
N ILE A 251 34.97 8.16 0.68
CA ILE A 251 33.95 8.96 1.33
C ILE A 251 33.49 8.22 2.59
N TYR A 252 33.84 8.75 3.76
CA TYR A 252 33.27 8.34 5.04
C TYR A 252 32.00 9.15 5.30
N ILE A 253 30.84 8.51 5.35
CA ILE A 253 29.58 9.17 5.70
C ILE A 253 29.40 9.05 7.21
N TYR A 254 29.57 10.17 7.92
CA TYR A 254 29.18 10.31 9.33
C TYR A 254 27.67 10.59 9.39
N THR A 255 26.89 9.65 9.94
CA THR A 255 25.51 9.91 10.33
C THR A 255 25.49 10.40 11.78
N ASN A 256 25.20 11.69 11.99
CA ASN A 256 24.89 12.20 13.33
C ASN A 256 23.43 11.87 13.67
N ASP A 257 23.24 11.04 14.69
CA ASP A 257 21.98 10.88 15.41
C ASP A 257 21.81 12.04 16.41
N ILE A 258 20.72 12.82 16.26
CA ILE A 258 19.95 13.47 17.35
C ILE A 258 18.47 13.43 16.97
#